data_AF-A0A3N8H7I8-F1
#
_entry.id   AF-A0A3N8H7I8-F1
#
_cell.length_a   1.000
_cell.length_b   1.000
_cell.length_c   1.000
_cell.angle_alpha   90.00
_cell.angle_beta   90.00
_cell.angle_gamma   90.00
#
_symmetry.space_group_name_H-M   'P 1'
#
loop_
_entity.id
_entity.type
_entity.pdbx_description
1 polymer ?
#
loop_
_entity_poly.entity_id
_entity_poly.type
_entity_poly.pdbx_seq_one_letter_code
_entity_poly.pdbx_strand_id
1 'polypeptide(L)'
;MTRAATGRLVRAAGVVFVAVLVGLAWRSMVGSAGSPAPIAPGTEILSVQPDEVMSFVYTAGTLSVNAHRVQPAAPFSVRVTFSDGRASRQCVAPPGLADRLAPLTTLIARGGVSGAELETAFPAPLGTLEMRDRIASEPLPTLVFRGAADTDAVVVTGLPGAGDRAIVVDPAARAALALLAGGCDTLAQR
;
A
#
# COMPACT_ATOMS: atom_id res chain seq x y z
N MET A 1 -76.71 47.85 42.68
CA MET A 1 -75.43 48.32 42.11
C MET A 1 -75.23 47.60 40.77
N THR A 2 -75.90 48.02 39.69
CA THR A 2 -75.52 49.00 38.61
C THR A 2 -74.54 48.51 37.52
N ARG A 3 -75.09 48.42 36.29
CA ARG A 3 -74.53 48.63 34.92
C ARG A 3 -73.52 47.60 34.38
N ALA A 4 -73.66 46.96 33.21
CA ALA A 4 -74.05 47.34 31.82
C ALA A 4 -72.87 47.71 30.90
N ALA A 5 -73.05 47.39 29.60
CA ALA A 5 -72.30 47.78 28.38
C ALA A 5 -71.09 46.90 28.00
N THR A 6 -71.05 46.20 26.85
CA THR A 6 -71.17 46.60 25.42
C THR A 6 -69.99 47.41 24.93
N GLY A 7 -69.33 46.99 23.83
CA GLY A 7 -68.71 47.96 22.90
C GLY A 7 -67.30 47.65 22.37
N ARG A 8 -67.28 47.10 21.16
CA ARG A 8 -66.37 47.29 20.01
C ARG A 8 -65.38 48.49 19.99
N LEU A 9 -64.30 48.25 19.20
CA LEU A 9 -63.51 49.19 18.35
C LEU A 9 -62.55 50.15 19.13
N VAL A 10 -61.32 50.53 18.75
CA VAL A 10 -60.59 50.74 17.48
C VAL A 10 -59.08 50.86 17.78
N ARG A 11 -58.25 50.58 16.74
CA ARG A 11 -56.90 51.11 16.36
C ARG A 11 -56.26 52.16 17.30
N ALA A 12 -54.96 52.31 17.47
CA ALA A 12 -53.74 52.09 16.68
C ALA A 12 -52.58 52.10 17.73
N ALA A 13 -51.28 51.96 17.50
CA ALA A 13 -50.41 52.08 16.36
C ALA A 13 -49.07 51.44 16.76
N GLY A 14 -48.35 50.89 15.78
CA GLY A 14 -46.88 50.89 15.72
C GLY A 14 -46.11 50.23 16.85
N VAL A 15 -45.35 49.19 16.52
CA VAL A 15 -43.89 49.30 16.36
C VAL A 15 -43.41 48.04 15.65
N VAL A 16 -42.55 48.29 14.67
CA VAL A 16 -41.86 47.35 13.80
C VAL A 16 -40.99 46.40 14.62
N PHE A 17 -41.15 45.09 14.42
CA PHE A 17 -40.09 44.11 14.70
C PHE A 17 -39.93 43.19 13.50
N VAL A 18 -39.05 43.61 12.58
CA VAL A 18 -38.41 42.75 11.60
C VAL A 18 -37.42 41.88 12.38
N ALA A 19 -37.82 40.67 12.73
CA ALA A 19 -36.89 39.64 13.18
C ALA A 19 -36.48 38.81 11.95
N VAL A 20 -35.29 39.14 11.44
CA VAL A 20 -34.58 38.42 10.37
C VAL A 20 -34.34 36.98 10.85
N LEU A 21 -35.13 36.02 10.36
CA LEU A 21 -34.81 34.60 10.43
C LEU A 21 -33.78 34.27 9.32
N VAL A 22 -32.52 34.60 9.59
CA VAL A 22 -31.39 34.08 8.81
C VAL A 22 -30.54 33.26 9.76
N GLY A 23 -30.42 31.97 9.46
CA GLY A 23 -29.37 31.13 10.03
C GLY A 23 -29.89 29.87 10.69
N LEU A 24 -30.34 28.90 9.89
CA LEU A 24 -30.41 27.50 10.32
C LEU A 24 -30.59 26.58 9.09
N ALA A 25 -29.67 26.68 8.13
CA ALA A 25 -29.65 25.74 7.01
C ALA A 25 -28.25 25.54 6.41
N TRP A 26 -27.20 25.43 7.23
CA TRP A 26 -25.93 24.85 6.76
C TRP A 26 -25.23 24.12 7.91
N ARG A 27 -25.64 22.88 8.14
CA ARG A 27 -24.81 21.88 8.81
C ARG A 27 -24.79 20.64 7.94
N SER A 28 -23.57 20.18 7.67
CA SER A 28 -23.23 18.86 7.15
C SER A 28 -23.28 18.69 5.62
N MET A 29 -22.48 19.47 4.90
CA MET A 29 -21.67 18.88 3.82
C MET A 29 -20.27 18.62 4.37
N VAL A 30 -20.17 17.72 5.36
CA VAL A 30 -18.90 17.04 5.57
C VAL A 30 -18.79 16.12 4.37
N GLY A 31 -17.94 16.50 3.41
CA GLY A 31 -17.62 15.67 2.27
C GLY A 31 -17.26 14.29 2.81
N SER A 32 -18.08 13.30 2.47
CA SER A 32 -17.64 11.92 2.56
C SER A 32 -16.39 11.86 1.70
N ALA A 33 -15.21 11.84 2.35
CA ALA A 33 -14.04 11.25 1.74
C ALA A 33 -14.49 9.84 1.39
N GLY A 34 -14.87 9.63 0.13
CA GLY A 34 -15.37 8.35 -0.34
C GLY A 34 -14.36 7.31 0.10
N SER A 35 -14.83 6.25 0.75
CA SER A 35 -13.98 5.11 1.08
C SER A 35 -13.20 4.74 -0.18
N PRO A 36 -11.88 4.50 -0.09
CA PRO A 36 -11.09 4.09 -1.24
C PRO A 36 -11.82 2.94 -1.95
N ALA A 37 -12.02 3.08 -3.26
CA ALA A 37 -12.73 2.06 -4.02
C ALA A 37 -12.05 0.70 -3.78
N PRO A 38 -12.83 -0.38 -3.55
CA PRO A 38 -12.26 -1.69 -3.33
C PRO A 38 -11.44 -2.11 -4.55
N ILE A 39 -10.22 -2.62 -4.32
CA ILE A 39 -9.34 -3.10 -5.37
C ILE A 39 -9.91 -4.40 -5.91
N ALA A 40 -10.27 -4.39 -7.19
CA ALA A 40 -10.86 -5.56 -7.84
C ALA A 40 -9.81 -6.68 -7.98
N PRO A 41 -10.15 -7.94 -7.69
CA PRO A 41 -9.28 -9.06 -7.99
C PRO A 41 -8.90 -9.08 -9.48
N GLY A 42 -7.65 -9.42 -9.79
CA GLY A 42 -7.08 -9.37 -11.14
C GLY A 42 -6.49 -8.01 -11.52
N THR A 43 -6.63 -6.97 -10.69
CA THR A 43 -6.03 -5.67 -10.96
C THR A 43 -4.51 -5.76 -10.84
N GLU A 44 -3.80 -5.29 -11.87
CA GLU A 44 -2.35 -5.11 -11.81
C GLU A 44 -2.05 -3.81 -11.03
N ILE A 45 -1.35 -3.95 -9.90
CA ILE A 45 -1.07 -2.85 -8.96
C ILE A 45 0.37 -2.34 -9.05
N LEU A 46 1.25 -3.15 -9.64
CA LEU A 46 2.62 -2.81 -9.97
C LEU A 46 2.99 -3.59 -11.23
N SER A 47 3.63 -2.92 -12.18
CA SER A 47 4.08 -3.54 -13.42
C SER A 47 5.43 -3.00 -13.82
N VAL A 48 6.46 -3.77 -13.51
CA VAL A 48 7.83 -3.53 -13.93
C VAL A 48 8.28 -4.77 -14.69
N GLN A 49 8.76 -4.58 -15.91
CA GLN A 49 9.34 -5.69 -16.67
C GLN A 49 10.54 -6.23 -15.90
N PRO A 50 10.62 -7.54 -15.61
CA PRO A 50 11.70 -8.07 -14.79
C PRO A 50 13.10 -7.83 -15.39
N ASP A 51 13.18 -7.83 -16.73
CA ASP A 51 14.35 -7.44 -17.53
C ASP A 51 14.83 -5.99 -17.27
N GLU A 52 13.92 -5.10 -16.91
CA GLU A 52 14.20 -3.66 -16.76
C GLU A 52 14.65 -3.31 -15.33
N VAL A 53 14.54 -4.24 -14.36
CA VAL A 53 15.03 -4.04 -12.99
C VAL A 53 16.56 -3.97 -12.98
N MET A 54 17.15 -2.80 -12.74
CA MET A 54 18.61 -2.64 -12.76
C MET A 54 19.24 -2.88 -11.39
N SER A 55 18.51 -2.60 -10.31
CA SER A 55 18.95 -2.90 -8.96
C SER A 55 17.78 -3.14 -8.02
N PHE A 56 18.02 -3.91 -6.97
CA PHE A 56 17.08 -4.05 -5.86
C PHE A 56 17.80 -4.15 -4.52
N VAL A 57 17.11 -3.71 -3.48
CA VAL A 57 17.49 -3.92 -2.08
C VAL A 57 16.35 -4.65 -1.41
N TYR A 58 16.64 -5.83 -0.86
CA TYR A 58 15.70 -6.61 -0.08
C TYR A 58 16.21 -6.77 1.34
N THR A 59 15.36 -6.50 2.33
CA THR A 59 15.71 -6.63 3.75
C THR A 59 14.68 -7.48 4.47
N ALA A 60 15.13 -8.51 5.19
CA ALA A 60 14.28 -9.38 5.98
C ALA A 60 15.01 -9.89 7.23
N GLY A 61 14.43 -9.64 8.41
CA GLY A 61 15.05 -9.99 9.69
C GLY A 61 16.45 -9.35 9.81
N THR A 62 17.48 -10.18 9.91
CA THR A 62 18.88 -9.73 9.99
C THR A 62 19.59 -9.67 8.64
N LEU A 63 18.96 -10.09 7.55
CA LEU A 63 19.55 -10.18 6.22
C LEU A 63 19.20 -8.94 5.37
N SER A 64 20.19 -8.45 4.62
CA SER A 64 20.02 -7.48 3.55
C SER A 64 20.72 -7.95 2.28
N VAL A 65 19.99 -7.94 1.17
CA VAL A 65 20.46 -8.29 -0.17
C VAL A 65 20.48 -7.03 -1.01
N ASN A 66 21.65 -6.66 -1.49
CA ASN A 66 21.83 -5.60 -2.46
C ASN A 66 22.28 -6.22 -3.78
N ALA A 67 21.49 -6.04 -4.82
CA ALA A 67 21.77 -6.57 -6.14
C ALA A 67 21.72 -5.46 -7.18
N HIS A 68 22.66 -5.49 -8.12
CA HIS A 68 22.67 -4.58 -9.26
C HIS A 68 23.24 -5.26 -10.49
N ARG A 69 22.85 -4.77 -11.67
CA ARG A 69 23.42 -5.14 -12.96
C ARG A 69 23.66 -3.88 -13.80
N VAL A 70 24.50 -4.01 -14.82
CA VAL A 70 24.94 -2.88 -15.65
C VAL A 70 24.05 -2.64 -16.87
N GLN A 71 23.29 -3.66 -17.30
CA GLN A 71 22.37 -3.60 -18.43
C GLN A 71 21.32 -4.73 -18.34
N PRO A 72 20.21 -4.64 -19.08
CA PRO A 72 19.25 -5.73 -19.27
C PRO A 72 19.90 -7.07 -19.61
N ALA A 73 19.29 -8.16 -19.14
CA ALA A 73 19.76 -9.54 -19.27
C ALA A 73 21.18 -9.86 -18.72
N ALA A 74 21.92 -8.87 -18.19
CA ALA A 74 23.19 -9.14 -17.53
C ALA A 74 22.98 -9.84 -16.17
N PRO A 75 23.93 -10.68 -15.73
CA PRO A 75 23.94 -11.22 -14.38
C PRO A 75 23.90 -10.12 -13.31
N PHE A 76 23.20 -10.36 -12.20
CA PHE A 76 23.26 -9.46 -11.05
C PHE A 76 24.52 -9.74 -10.22
N SER A 77 25.25 -8.69 -9.89
CA SER A 77 26.22 -8.71 -8.80
C SER A 77 25.47 -8.54 -7.49
N VAL A 78 25.56 -9.54 -6.62
CA VAL A 78 24.80 -9.61 -5.36
C VAL A 78 25.75 -9.53 -4.17
N ARG A 79 25.44 -8.63 -3.24
CA ARG A 79 26.06 -8.56 -1.91
C ARG A 79 25.00 -8.85 -0.86
N VAL A 80 25.30 -9.79 0.03
CA VAL A 80 24.46 -10.13 1.18
C VAL A 80 25.19 -9.69 2.45
N THR A 81 24.54 -8.88 3.26
CA THR A 81 25.04 -8.46 4.57
C THR A 81 24.10 -8.93 5.67
N PHE A 82 24.63 -9.05 6.88
CA PHE A 82 23.89 -9.47 8.04
C PHE A 82 24.09 -8.49 9.20
N SER A 83 23.02 -8.09 9.86
CA SER A 83 23.07 -7.20 11.04
C SER A 83 23.41 -7.95 12.34
N ASP A 84 23.44 -9.28 12.32
CA ASP A 84 23.75 -10.15 13.46
C ASP A 84 25.25 -10.48 13.61
N GLY A 85 26.11 -9.83 12.82
CA GLY A 85 27.57 -10.01 12.89
C GLY A 85 28.12 -11.16 12.05
N ARG A 86 27.27 -11.91 11.33
CA ARG A 86 27.75 -12.87 10.32
C ARG A 86 28.54 -12.17 9.20
N ALA A 87 29.51 -12.89 8.63
CA ALA A 87 30.31 -12.36 7.54
C ALA A 87 29.45 -12.08 6.29
N SER A 88 29.71 -10.94 5.64
CA SER A 88 29.08 -10.61 4.37
C SER A 88 29.46 -11.61 3.28
N ARG A 89 28.52 -11.89 2.36
CA ARG A 89 28.74 -12.79 1.22
C ARG A 89 28.56 -12.03 -0.09
N GLN A 90 29.24 -12.48 -1.13
CA GLN A 90 29.08 -11.95 -2.48
C GLN A 90 28.92 -13.11 -3.47
N CYS A 91 28.05 -12.95 -4.44
CA CYS A 91 27.80 -13.93 -5.49
C CYS A 91 27.33 -13.23 -6.77
N VAL A 92 27.29 -13.99 -7.86
CA VAL A 92 26.70 -13.56 -9.13
C VAL A 92 25.45 -14.39 -9.35
N ALA A 93 24.31 -13.73 -9.51
CA ALA A 93 23.07 -14.41 -9.87
C ALA A 93 23.00 -14.62 -11.38
N PRO A 94 22.51 -15.78 -11.86
CA PRO A 94 22.44 -16.05 -13.29
C PRO A 94 21.47 -15.09 -14.01
N PRO A 95 21.62 -14.91 -15.33
CA PRO A 95 20.76 -14.03 -16.13
C PRO A 95 19.24 -14.23 -15.93
N GLY A 96 18.80 -15.47 -15.68
CA GLY A 96 17.39 -15.83 -15.44
C GLY A 96 16.85 -15.45 -14.06
N LEU A 97 17.63 -14.78 -13.19
CA LEU A 97 17.10 -14.29 -11.91
C LEU A 97 15.93 -13.32 -12.12
N ALA A 98 15.99 -12.47 -13.15
CA ALA A 98 14.93 -11.52 -13.47
C ALA A 98 13.56 -12.22 -13.57
N ASP A 99 13.46 -13.31 -14.34
CA ASP A 99 12.21 -14.05 -14.50
C ASP A 99 11.69 -14.63 -13.18
N ARG A 100 12.59 -15.06 -12.29
CA ARG A 100 12.23 -15.55 -10.95
C ARG A 100 11.73 -14.44 -10.02
N LEU A 101 12.03 -13.19 -10.33
CA LEU A 101 11.52 -12.01 -9.60
C LEU A 101 10.22 -11.47 -10.19
N ALA A 102 9.73 -12.00 -11.31
CA ALA A 102 8.48 -11.56 -11.92
C ALA A 102 7.30 -11.48 -10.94
N PRO A 103 7.12 -12.40 -9.98
CA PRO A 103 6.06 -12.30 -8.97
C PRO A 103 6.18 -11.10 -8.01
N LEU A 104 7.31 -10.38 -8.00
CA LEU A 104 7.56 -9.19 -7.19
C LEU A 104 7.59 -7.90 -8.00
N THR A 105 7.79 -8.00 -9.32
CA THR A 105 7.82 -6.86 -10.24
C THR A 105 6.47 -6.65 -10.93
N THR A 106 5.68 -7.71 -11.07
CA THR A 106 4.30 -7.67 -11.56
C THR A 106 3.37 -8.19 -10.47
N LEU A 107 2.74 -7.26 -9.76
CA LEU A 107 1.84 -7.60 -8.66
C LEU A 107 0.39 -7.57 -9.14
N ILE A 108 -0.28 -8.70 -8.97
CA ILE A 108 -1.70 -8.84 -9.29
C ILE A 108 -2.47 -8.95 -7.99
N ALA A 109 -3.42 -8.04 -7.79
CA ALA A 109 -4.30 -8.03 -6.62
C ALA A 109 -5.24 -9.24 -6.64
N ARG A 110 -5.36 -9.91 -5.52
CA ARG A 110 -6.36 -10.96 -5.24
C ARG A 110 -7.50 -10.45 -4.36
N GLY A 111 -7.31 -9.28 -3.76
CA GLY A 111 -8.24 -8.61 -2.85
C GLY A 111 -7.47 -7.60 -1.99
N GLY A 112 -8.10 -7.13 -0.93
CA GLY A 112 -7.43 -6.24 0.02
C GLY A 112 -7.96 -6.40 1.43
N VAL A 113 -7.09 -6.09 2.38
CA VAL A 113 -7.32 -6.18 3.82
C VAL A 113 -7.17 -4.79 4.41
N SER A 114 -7.98 -4.44 5.39
CA SER A 114 -7.86 -3.15 6.07
C SER A 114 -6.58 -3.09 6.91
N GLY A 115 -6.02 -1.90 7.12
CA GLY A 115 -4.85 -1.73 8.01
C GLY A 115 -5.09 -2.25 9.43
N ALA A 116 -6.34 -2.18 9.92
CA ALA A 116 -6.72 -2.69 11.24
C ALA A 116 -6.65 -4.23 11.35
N GLU A 117 -6.90 -4.94 10.25
CA GLU A 117 -6.89 -6.40 10.20
C GLU A 117 -5.52 -6.97 9.82
N LEU A 118 -4.63 -6.13 9.28
CA LEU A 118 -3.35 -6.53 8.70
C LEU A 118 -2.48 -7.36 9.65
N GLU A 119 -2.23 -6.85 10.86
CA GLU A 119 -1.36 -7.52 11.84
C GLU A 119 -1.92 -8.87 12.30
N THR A 120 -3.25 -8.98 12.38
CA THR A 120 -3.93 -10.20 12.83
C THR A 120 -3.99 -11.25 11.72
N ALA A 121 -4.31 -10.85 10.49
CA ALA A 121 -4.46 -11.76 9.36
C ALA A 121 -3.11 -12.14 8.71
N PHE A 122 -2.12 -11.24 8.74
CA PHE A 122 -0.80 -11.42 8.15
C PHE A 122 0.31 -11.07 9.16
N PRO A 123 0.43 -11.85 10.25
CA PRO A 123 1.31 -11.51 11.36
C PRO A 123 2.80 -11.60 11.00
N ALA A 124 3.18 -12.43 10.03
CA ALA A 124 4.59 -12.72 9.74
C ALA A 124 5.22 -11.65 8.83
N PRO A 125 6.23 -10.88 9.28
CA PRO A 125 6.97 -9.99 8.39
C PRO A 125 7.80 -10.83 7.41
N LEU A 126 7.63 -10.59 6.10
CA LEU A 126 8.40 -11.27 5.06
C LEU A 126 9.54 -10.41 4.50
N GLY A 127 9.49 -9.10 4.69
CA GLY A 127 10.58 -8.18 4.36
C GLY A 127 10.14 -6.97 3.54
N THR A 128 11.11 -6.12 3.24
CA THR A 128 10.95 -4.89 2.46
C THR A 128 11.75 -5.01 1.17
N LEU A 129 11.17 -4.59 0.05
CA LEU A 129 11.80 -4.59 -1.26
C LEU A 129 11.77 -3.18 -1.85
N GLU A 130 12.94 -2.70 -2.23
CA GLU A 130 13.12 -1.50 -3.01
C GLU A 130 13.71 -1.89 -4.35
N MET A 131 13.16 -1.35 -5.43
CA MET A 131 13.63 -1.64 -6.78
C MET A 131 13.93 -0.35 -7.52
N ARG A 132 14.83 -0.45 -8.48
CA ARG A 132 15.06 0.61 -9.47
C ARG A 132 15.10 -0.05 -10.83
N ASP A 133 14.26 0.43 -11.72
CA ASP A 133 14.30 0.06 -13.13
C ASP A 133 15.16 1.05 -13.94
N ARG A 134 15.30 0.76 -15.23
CA ARG A 134 16.06 1.60 -16.17
C ARG A 134 15.28 2.81 -16.70
N ILE A 135 13.94 2.76 -16.65
CA ILE A 135 13.05 3.59 -17.48
C ILE A 135 12.42 4.73 -16.67
N ALA A 136 12.10 4.49 -15.40
CA ALA A 136 11.24 5.34 -14.61
C ALA A 136 11.99 6.58 -14.08
N SER A 137 11.48 7.75 -14.48
CA SER A 137 11.84 9.02 -13.86
C SER A 137 11.30 9.16 -12.44
N GLU A 138 10.26 8.37 -12.08
CA GLU A 138 9.66 8.32 -10.75
C GLU A 138 10.21 7.10 -9.99
N PRO A 139 10.62 7.27 -8.72
CA PRO A 139 11.09 6.13 -7.93
C PRO A 139 9.97 5.11 -7.72
N LEU A 140 10.28 3.83 -7.92
CA LEU A 140 9.36 2.75 -7.57
C LEU A 140 9.08 2.79 -6.05
N PRO A 141 7.83 2.47 -5.64
CA PRO A 141 7.49 2.45 -4.23
C PRO A 141 8.29 1.40 -3.46
N THR A 142 8.62 1.71 -2.21
CA THR A 142 9.12 0.71 -1.27
C THR A 142 7.99 -0.24 -0.89
N LEU A 143 8.15 -1.52 -1.22
CA LEU A 143 7.14 -2.55 -0.97
C LEU A 143 7.43 -3.24 0.35
N VAL A 144 6.42 -3.37 1.21
CA VAL A 144 6.54 -4.10 2.49
C VAL A 144 5.63 -5.32 2.44
N PHE A 145 6.20 -6.50 2.65
CA PHE A 145 5.52 -7.78 2.54
C PHE A 145 5.28 -8.43 3.89
N ARG A 146 4.08 -8.98 4.06
CA ARG A 146 3.72 -9.82 5.20
C ARG A 146 3.00 -11.08 4.74
N GLY A 147 3.15 -12.15 5.51
CA GLY A 147 2.58 -13.46 5.24
C GLY A 147 1.50 -13.82 6.24
N ALA A 148 0.50 -14.55 5.77
CA ALA A 148 -0.42 -15.25 6.64
C ALA A 148 0.33 -16.36 7.43
N ALA A 149 -0.20 -16.71 8.60
CA ALA A 149 0.39 -17.75 9.45
C ALA A 149 0.19 -19.16 8.87
N ASP A 150 -1.03 -19.45 8.39
CA ASP A 150 -1.46 -20.80 8.04
C ASP A 150 -1.62 -21.03 6.53
N THR A 151 -1.34 -20.02 5.70
CA THR A 151 -1.47 -20.10 4.24
C THR A 151 -0.29 -19.42 3.55
N ASP A 152 -0.13 -19.69 2.25
CA ASP A 152 0.86 -19.00 1.41
C ASP A 152 0.44 -17.60 0.98
N ALA A 153 -0.67 -17.08 1.50
CA ALA A 153 -1.12 -15.73 1.18
C ALA A 153 -0.10 -14.69 1.65
N VAL A 154 0.12 -13.70 0.77
CA VAL A 154 1.02 -12.56 1.01
C VAL A 154 0.23 -11.29 0.80
N VAL A 155 0.47 -10.32 1.67
CA VAL A 155 0.01 -8.94 1.50
C VAL A 155 1.19 -8.02 1.28
N VAL A 156 0.95 -6.98 0.50
CA VAL A 156 1.89 -5.90 0.23
C VAL A 156 1.28 -4.56 0.65
N THR A 157 2.11 -3.70 1.23
CA THR A 157 1.81 -2.28 1.49
C THR A 157 2.88 -1.39 0.86
N GLY A 158 2.67 -0.06 0.89
CA GLY A 158 3.58 0.92 0.28
C GLY A 158 3.25 1.31 -1.15
N LEU A 159 2.19 0.75 -1.73
CA LEU A 159 1.74 1.06 -3.09
C LEU A 159 0.98 2.40 -3.15
N PRO A 160 1.24 3.24 -4.17
CA PRO A 160 0.54 4.50 -4.34
C PRO A 160 -0.96 4.26 -4.57
N GLY A 161 -1.82 5.09 -3.96
CA GLY A 161 -3.27 5.00 -4.12
C GLY A 161 -3.96 3.88 -3.32
N ALA A 162 -3.21 3.01 -2.62
CA ALA A 162 -3.79 1.95 -1.78
C ALA A 162 -4.40 2.48 -0.46
N GLY A 163 -4.10 3.72 -0.07
CA GLY A 163 -4.57 4.30 1.19
C GLY A 163 -4.05 3.55 2.41
N ASP A 164 -4.95 3.21 3.32
CA ASP A 164 -4.69 2.41 4.53
C ASP A 164 -4.83 0.89 4.30
N ARG A 165 -5.01 0.45 3.05
CA ARG A 165 -5.27 -0.95 2.71
C ARG A 165 -3.97 -1.67 2.37
N ALA A 166 -3.89 -2.91 2.84
CA ALA A 166 -2.92 -3.88 2.34
C ALA A 166 -3.54 -4.68 1.21
N ILE A 167 -2.74 -4.99 0.19
CA ILE A 167 -3.23 -5.68 -1.01
C ILE A 167 -2.76 -7.12 -0.94
N VAL A 168 -3.71 -8.06 -1.01
CA VAL A 168 -3.37 -9.48 -1.10
C VAL A 168 -2.88 -9.74 -2.52
N VAL A 169 -1.71 -10.34 -2.68
CA VAL A 169 -1.09 -10.61 -3.99
C VAL A 169 -1.04 -12.11 -4.29
N ASP A 170 -0.63 -12.44 -5.51
CA ASP A 170 -0.47 -13.83 -5.94
C ASP A 170 0.49 -14.61 -5.01
N PRO A 171 0.17 -15.87 -4.62
CA PRO A 171 1.01 -16.70 -3.78
C PRO A 171 2.44 -16.92 -4.32
N ALA A 172 2.66 -16.79 -5.63
CA ALA A 172 3.99 -16.87 -6.23
C ALA A 172 4.97 -15.83 -5.65
N ALA A 173 4.46 -14.70 -5.15
CA ALA A 173 5.28 -13.70 -4.46
C ALA A 173 6.00 -14.29 -3.24
N ARG A 174 5.37 -15.23 -2.52
CA ARG A 174 5.99 -15.88 -1.35
C ARG A 174 7.25 -16.66 -1.72
N ALA A 175 7.18 -17.42 -2.81
CA ALA A 175 8.33 -18.20 -3.30
C ALA A 175 9.47 -17.27 -3.77
N ALA A 176 9.14 -16.18 -4.46
CA ALA A 176 10.14 -15.19 -4.87
C ALA A 176 10.79 -14.48 -3.66
N LEU A 177 10.02 -14.16 -2.61
CA LEU A 177 10.57 -13.62 -1.36
C LEU A 177 11.47 -14.63 -0.64
N ALA A 178 11.08 -15.90 -0.60
CA ALA A 178 11.92 -16.95 -0.03
C ALA A 178 13.24 -17.12 -0.81
N LEU A 179 13.20 -16.97 -2.13
CA LEU A 179 14.39 -16.94 -2.97
C LEU A 179 15.30 -15.77 -2.59
N LEU A 180 14.78 -14.57 -2.38
CA LEU A 180 15.58 -13.44 -1.91
C LEU A 180 16.13 -13.66 -0.49
N ALA A 181 15.34 -14.22 0.42
CA ALA A 181 15.72 -14.49 1.80
C ALA A 181 16.82 -15.57 1.93
N GLY A 182 16.95 -16.48 0.95
CA GLY A 182 18.06 -17.43 0.89
C GLY A 182 19.41 -16.80 0.52
N GLY A 183 19.43 -15.53 0.10
CA GLY A 183 20.66 -14.81 -0.23
C GLY A 183 21.47 -15.55 -1.30
N CYS A 184 22.79 -15.66 -1.11
CA CYS A 184 23.64 -16.30 -2.11
C CYS A 184 23.40 -17.81 -2.28
N ASP A 185 22.80 -18.49 -1.30
CA ASP A 185 22.55 -19.93 -1.40
C ASP A 185 21.48 -20.24 -2.43
N THR A 186 20.53 -19.34 -2.65
CA THR A 186 19.44 -19.45 -3.62
C THR A 186 19.70 -18.61 -4.87
N LEU A 187 20.22 -17.39 -4.72
CA LEU A 187 20.41 -16.44 -5.82
C LEU A 187 21.46 -16.92 -6.83
N ALA A 188 22.47 -17.68 -6.41
CA ALA A 188 23.50 -18.20 -7.30
C ALA A 188 23.08 -19.48 -8.06
N GLN A 189 21.93 -20.07 -7.72
CA GLN A 189 21.43 -21.29 -8.37
C GLN A 189 20.82 -20.95 -9.73
N ARG A 190 21.06 -21.83 -10.72
CA ARG A 190 20.50 -21.76 -12.07
C ARG A 190 19.08 -22.31 -12.11
#